data_AF-A0AAE2ZWP5-F1
#
_entry.id   AF-A0AAE2ZWP5-F1
#
_cell.length_a   1.000
_cell.length_b   1.000
_cell.length_c   1.000
_cell.angle_alpha   90.00
_cell.angle_beta   90.00
_cell.angle_gamma   90.00
#
_symmetry.space_group_name_H-M   'P 1'
#
loop_
_entity.id
_entity.type
_entity.pdbx_description
1 polymer ?
#
loop_
_entity_poly.entity_id
_entity_poly.type
_entity_poly.pdbx_seq_one_letter_code
_entity_poly.pdbx_strand_id
1 'polypeptide(L)'
;MKQNHHSLAYKRQKQPNKTYKDLKQKQKMKIADQMFRETCSYYKENGEMPTEEAAREITERIYKKLESQAVWVPFDEVYQAYLLKMPRYEIRIRENGIPEEKPAKEKKPDLPKKKRGSNNKICPECGRKMKQQFIGLQHCKCGMSWKKDIGYFERTGDMVFALERRKTGKKTKQCPVIRYR
;
A
#
# COMPACT_ATOMS: atom_id res chain seq x y z
N MET A 1 9.20 -21.88 -0.10
CA MET A 1 9.12 -20.42 0.13
C MET A 1 10.12 -20.07 1.22
N LYS A 2 11.17 -19.27 0.94
CA LYS A 2 12.12 -18.88 2.00
C LYS A 2 11.46 -17.81 2.88
N GLN A 3 11.01 -18.20 4.07
CA GLN A 3 10.58 -17.22 5.07
C GLN A 3 11.81 -16.51 5.63
N ASN A 4 12.26 -15.46 4.93
CA ASN A 4 13.34 -14.57 5.35
C ASN A 4 12.87 -13.58 6.43
N HIS A 5 12.11 -14.05 7.43
CA HIS A 5 11.73 -13.20 8.54
C HIS A 5 12.52 -13.58 9.78
N HIS A 6 13.70 -12.97 9.92
CA HIS A 6 14.51 -13.13 11.12
C HIS A 6 13.72 -12.65 12.36
N SER A 7 13.81 -13.44 13.44
CA SER A 7 13.21 -13.13 14.73
C SER A 7 13.69 -11.79 15.29
N LEU A 8 12.92 -11.17 16.19
CA LEU A 8 13.34 -9.94 16.86
C LEU A 8 14.66 -10.17 17.62
N ALA A 9 14.78 -11.28 18.35
CA ALA A 9 16.00 -11.65 19.08
C ALA A 9 17.24 -11.75 18.17
N TYR A 10 17.12 -12.33 16.98
CA TYR A 10 18.21 -12.37 16.01
C TYR A 10 18.62 -10.95 15.55
N LYS A 11 17.63 -10.08 15.28
CA LYS A 11 17.90 -8.68 14.88
C LYS A 11 18.60 -7.89 15.99
N ARG A 12 18.26 -8.15 17.26
CA ARG A 12 18.90 -7.56 18.45
C ARG A 12 20.38 -7.90 18.52
N GLN A 13 20.71 -9.19 18.37
CA GLN A 13 22.10 -9.66 18.41
C GLN A 13 22.93 -9.12 17.25
N LYS A 14 22.34 -9.03 16.04
CA LYS A 14 23.07 -8.61 14.84
C LYS A 14 23.41 -7.12 14.81
N GLN A 15 22.56 -6.27 15.40
CA GLN A 15 22.75 -4.81 15.42
C GLN A 15 22.23 -4.23 16.75
N PRO A 16 22.98 -4.38 17.86
CA PRO A 16 22.54 -3.91 19.17
C PRO A 16 22.39 -2.38 19.24
N ASN A 17 23.32 -1.63 18.62
CA ASN A 17 23.37 -0.16 18.65
C ASN A 17 22.67 0.48 17.44
N LYS A 18 21.57 -0.11 16.98
CA LYS A 18 20.87 0.38 15.79
C LYS A 18 20.19 1.71 16.07
N THR A 19 20.42 2.74 15.26
CA THR A 19 19.81 4.05 15.49
C THR A 19 18.44 4.17 14.82
N TYR A 20 17.64 5.16 15.25
CA TYR A 20 16.40 5.52 14.56
C TYR A 20 16.67 5.88 13.08
N LYS A 21 17.84 6.46 12.78
CA LYS A 21 18.24 6.83 11.41
C LYS A 21 18.46 5.61 10.51
N ASP A 22 18.80 4.45 11.06
CA ASP A 22 19.00 3.21 10.31
C ASP A 22 17.70 2.48 9.96
N LEU A 23 16.56 2.96 10.47
CA LEU A 23 15.26 2.41 10.14
C LEU A 23 14.87 2.71 8.69
N LYS A 24 14.22 1.75 8.03
CA LYS A 24 13.66 1.95 6.69
C LYS A 24 12.63 3.08 6.73
N GLN A 25 12.55 3.88 5.66
CA GLN A 25 11.62 5.01 5.61
C GLN A 25 10.17 4.61 5.93
N LYS A 26 9.72 3.44 5.43
CA LYS A 26 8.38 2.90 5.74
C LYS A 26 8.17 2.63 7.24
N GLN A 27 9.22 2.20 7.96
CA GLN A 27 9.16 1.97 9.41
C GLN A 27 9.12 3.31 10.16
N LYS A 28 9.99 4.26 9.79
CA LYS A 28 9.99 5.62 10.35
C LYS A 28 8.64 6.32 10.20
N MET A 29 8.01 6.21 9.03
CA MET A 29 6.69 6.77 8.79
C MET A 29 5.62 6.14 9.67
N LYS A 30 5.63 4.81 9.84
CA LYS A 30 4.69 4.14 10.75
C LYS A 30 4.87 4.58 12.20
N ILE A 31 6.11 4.66 12.65
CA ILE A 31 6.43 5.13 14.00
C ILE A 31 5.98 6.58 14.19
N ALA A 32 6.27 7.45 13.22
CA ALA A 32 5.86 8.86 13.27
C ALA A 32 4.33 9.03 13.27
N ASP A 33 3.62 8.27 12.43
CA ASP A 33 2.15 8.26 12.39
C ASP A 33 1.57 7.82 13.74
N GLN A 34 2.15 6.79 14.35
CA GLN A 34 1.70 6.32 15.66
C GLN A 34 2.02 7.32 16.78
N MET A 35 3.24 7.88 16.80
CA MET A 35 3.62 8.95 17.73
C MET A 35 2.59 10.07 17.69
N PHE A 36 2.31 10.61 16.51
CA PHE A 36 1.38 11.71 16.34
C PHE A 36 -0.05 11.36 16.78
N ARG A 37 -0.54 10.15 16.50
CA ARG A 37 -1.87 9.71 16.94
C ARG A 37 -2.00 9.63 18.45
N GLU A 38 -1.01 9.05 19.13
CA GLU A 38 -1.01 8.94 20.60
C GLU A 38 -0.90 10.34 21.23
N THR A 39 -0.06 11.24 20.67
CA THR A 39 -0.01 12.66 21.08
C THR A 39 -1.36 13.35 20.91
N CYS A 40 -2.05 13.13 19.78
CA CYS A 40 -3.38 13.70 19.54
C CYS A 40 -4.43 13.17 20.53
N SER A 41 -4.39 11.88 20.86
CA SER A 41 -5.28 11.28 21.86
C SER A 41 -5.05 11.90 23.23
N TYR A 42 -3.79 12.01 23.65
CA TYR A 42 -3.42 12.63 24.91
C TYR A 42 -3.86 14.10 24.98
N TYR A 43 -3.60 14.86 23.91
CA TYR A 43 -3.96 16.27 23.83
C TYR A 43 -5.49 16.47 23.86
N LYS A 44 -6.27 15.54 23.28
CA LYS A 44 -7.74 15.57 23.34
C LYS A 44 -8.27 15.35 24.76
N GLU A 45 -7.61 14.51 25.54
CA GLU A 45 -8.01 14.17 26.92
C GLU A 45 -7.56 15.23 27.94
N ASN A 46 -6.34 15.77 27.78
CA ASN A 46 -5.71 16.64 28.77
C ASN A 46 -5.69 18.13 28.37
N GLY A 47 -5.95 18.45 27.09
CA GLY A 47 -5.86 19.83 26.57
C GLY A 47 -4.43 20.36 26.39
N GLU A 48 -3.42 19.60 26.82
CA GLU A 48 -2.02 20.00 26.82
C GLU A 48 -1.13 18.95 26.15
N MET A 49 0.09 19.36 25.79
CA MET A 49 1.09 18.45 25.24
C MET A 49 1.60 17.49 26.34
N PRO A 50 1.97 16.24 26.00
CA PRO A 50 2.52 15.29 26.96
C PRO A 50 3.75 15.86 27.66
N THR A 51 3.77 15.81 29.00
CA THR A 51 4.97 16.04 29.80
C THR A 51 6.00 14.94 29.56
N GLU A 52 7.21 15.07 30.12
CA GLU A 52 8.28 14.08 29.92
C GLU A 52 7.87 12.67 30.36
N GLU A 53 7.17 12.54 31.49
CA GLU A 53 6.64 11.27 31.99
C GLU A 53 5.60 10.68 31.04
N ALA A 54 4.61 11.49 30.65
CA ALA A 54 3.58 11.06 29.69
C ALA A 54 4.18 10.71 28.32
N ALA A 55 5.22 11.42 27.88
CA ALA A 55 5.94 11.14 26.65
C ALA A 55 6.65 9.77 26.71
N ARG A 56 7.20 9.42 27.86
CA ARG A 56 7.81 8.10 28.09
C ARG A 56 6.75 7.00 28.03
N GLU A 57 5.60 7.17 28.68
CA GLU A 57 4.49 6.20 28.62
C GLU A 57 3.95 6.00 27.20
N ILE A 58 3.75 7.09 26.46
CA ILE A 58 3.37 7.03 25.04
C ILE A 58 4.41 6.25 24.25
N THR A 59 5.70 6.47 24.52
CA THR A 59 6.79 5.75 23.86
C THR A 59 6.77 4.26 24.19
N GLU A 60 6.48 3.87 25.43
CA GLU A 60 6.33 2.46 25.82
C GLU A 60 5.18 1.77 25.07
N ARG A 61 4.04 2.43 24.92
CA ARG A 61 2.91 1.92 24.12
C ARG A 61 3.31 1.74 22.65
N ILE A 62 4.09 2.68 22.10
CA ILE A 62 4.61 2.59 20.74
C ILE A 62 5.58 1.42 20.62
N TYR A 63 6.47 1.27 21.58
CA TYR A 63 7.49 0.22 21.59
C TYR A 63 6.87 -1.18 21.63
N LYS A 64 5.85 -1.41 22.45
CA LYS A 64 5.07 -2.67 22.46
C LYS A 64 4.49 -3.01 21.06
N LYS A 65 4.03 -2.02 20.30
CA LYS A 65 3.56 -2.22 18.91
C LYS A 65 4.71 -2.46 17.92
N LEU A 66 5.92 -2.02 18.19
CA LEU A 66 7.10 -2.31 17.37
C LEU A 66 7.62 -3.74 17.59
N GLU A 67 7.60 -4.21 18.83
CA GLU A 67 7.96 -5.59 19.17
C GLU A 67 7.02 -6.59 18.49
N SER A 68 5.71 -6.34 18.49
CA SER A 68 4.73 -7.19 17.80
C SER A 68 4.89 -7.19 16.27
N GLN A 69 5.44 -6.10 15.69
CA GLN A 69 5.80 -6.01 14.28
C GLN A 69 7.21 -6.53 13.97
N ALA A 70 7.91 -7.07 14.96
CA ALA A 70 9.29 -7.52 14.88
C ALA A 70 10.26 -6.48 14.29
N VAL A 71 10.01 -5.21 14.60
CA VAL A 71 10.88 -4.08 14.24
C VAL A 71 11.84 -3.84 15.40
N TRP A 72 13.14 -4.06 15.17
CA TRP A 72 14.17 -3.78 16.16
C TRP A 72 14.74 -2.36 16.01
N VAL A 73 14.72 -1.63 17.12
CA VAL A 73 15.39 -0.35 17.43
C VAL A 73 15.42 -0.24 18.97
N PRO A 74 16.49 0.28 19.61
CA PRO A 74 16.51 0.53 21.04
C PRO A 74 15.40 1.50 21.48
N PHE A 75 14.94 1.37 22.71
CA PHE A 75 13.87 2.23 23.27
C PHE A 75 14.26 3.71 23.26
N ASP A 76 15.46 4.03 23.74
CA ASP A 76 15.94 5.41 23.86
C ASP A 76 15.98 6.13 22.51
N GLU A 77 16.30 5.42 21.43
CA GLU A 77 16.28 5.96 20.06
C GLU A 77 14.87 6.36 19.62
N VAL A 78 13.84 5.61 20.02
CA VAL A 78 12.44 5.95 19.73
C VAL A 78 11.99 7.11 20.60
N TYR A 79 12.38 7.12 21.88
CA TYR A 79 12.07 8.19 22.84
C TYR A 79 12.68 9.52 22.41
N GLN A 80 13.97 9.55 22.09
CA GLN A 80 14.66 10.75 21.57
C GLN A 80 14.04 11.24 20.25
N ALA A 81 13.70 10.31 19.35
CA ALA A 81 13.00 10.67 18.12
C ALA A 81 11.58 11.21 18.36
N TYR A 82 10.92 10.85 19.46
CA TYR A 82 9.63 11.38 19.87
C TYR A 82 9.78 12.82 20.37
N LEU A 83 10.68 13.05 21.34
CA LEU A 83 10.95 14.37 21.91
C LEU A 83 11.30 15.40 20.82
N LEU A 84 12.18 15.03 19.88
CA LEU A 84 12.55 15.90 18.76
C LEU A 84 11.37 16.25 17.82
N LYS A 85 10.31 15.43 17.80
CA LYS A 85 9.12 15.67 16.98
C LYS A 85 7.99 16.35 17.73
N MET A 86 7.99 16.33 19.06
CA MET A 86 6.94 16.92 19.89
C MET A 86 6.64 18.38 19.54
N PRO A 87 7.63 19.29 19.42
CA PRO A 87 7.35 20.68 19.05
C PRO A 87 6.66 20.82 17.68
N ARG A 88 7.01 19.93 16.73
CA ARG A 88 6.38 19.90 15.41
C ARG A 88 4.95 19.38 15.46
N TYR A 89 4.66 18.43 16.35
CA TYR A 89 3.30 17.94 16.55
C TYR A 89 2.42 19.00 17.21
N GLU A 90 2.97 19.74 18.18
CA GLU A 90 2.29 20.86 18.82
C GLU A 90 1.86 21.92 17.80
N ILE A 91 2.79 22.39 16.96
CA ILE A 91 2.48 23.34 15.86
C ILE A 91 1.38 22.77 14.97
N ARG A 92 1.51 21.49 14.57
CA ARG A 92 0.54 20.85 13.68
C ARG A 92 -0.86 20.74 14.30
N ILE A 93 -0.96 20.43 15.59
CA ILE A 93 -2.23 20.35 16.33
C ILE A 93 -2.85 21.75 16.46
N ARG A 94 -2.05 22.77 16.76
CA ARG A 94 -2.52 24.17 16.88
C ARG A 94 -3.00 24.74 15.54
N GLU A 95 -2.26 24.52 14.45
CA GLU A 95 -2.57 25.09 13.13
C GLU A 95 -3.66 24.34 12.37
N ASN A 96 -3.63 23.00 12.39
CA ASN A 96 -4.51 22.17 11.56
C ASN A 96 -5.63 21.50 12.37
N GLY A 97 -5.67 21.73 13.69
CA GLY A 97 -6.52 21.00 14.62
C GLY A 97 -6.07 19.56 14.83
N ILE A 98 -6.68 18.91 15.82
CA ILE A 98 -6.59 17.46 15.98
C ILE A 98 -7.27 16.85 14.75
N PRO A 99 -6.61 15.96 13.97
CA PRO A 99 -7.28 15.27 12.88
C PRO A 99 -8.48 14.52 13.43
N GLU A 100 -9.68 14.84 12.98
CA GLU A 100 -10.84 14.03 13.27
C GLU A 100 -10.53 12.59 12.84
N GLU A 101 -10.75 11.64 13.75
CA GLU A 101 -10.76 10.24 13.37
C GLU A 101 -11.81 10.12 12.28
N LYS A 102 -11.37 9.93 11.03
CA LYS A 102 -12.29 9.68 9.93
C LYS A 102 -13.21 8.57 10.42
N PRO A 103 -14.54 8.79 10.46
CA PRO A 103 -15.48 7.78 10.92
C PRO A 103 -15.08 6.50 10.21
N ALA A 104 -14.93 5.42 10.99
CA ALA A 104 -14.49 4.13 10.49
C ALA A 104 -15.21 3.93 9.17
N LYS A 105 -14.48 4.00 8.04
CA LYS A 105 -15.12 3.89 6.74
C LYS A 105 -15.90 2.60 6.83
N GLU A 106 -17.22 2.71 6.87
CA GLU A 106 -18.10 1.56 6.74
C GLU A 106 -17.48 0.76 5.61
N LYS A 107 -17.19 -0.51 5.88
CA LYS A 107 -16.70 -1.41 4.84
C LYS A 107 -17.71 -1.25 3.73
N LYS A 108 -17.36 -0.51 2.68
CA LYS A 108 -18.21 -0.45 1.49
C LYS A 108 -18.51 -1.91 1.20
N PRO A 109 -19.79 -2.33 1.13
CA PRO A 109 -20.11 -3.71 0.81
C PRO A 109 -19.22 -4.06 -0.36
N ASP A 110 -18.45 -5.15 -0.23
CA ASP A 110 -17.35 -5.52 -1.14
C ASP A 110 -17.86 -5.34 -2.57
N LEU A 111 -17.68 -4.14 -3.13
CA LEU A 111 -18.03 -3.89 -4.51
C LEU A 111 -17.10 -4.84 -5.20
N PRO A 112 -17.61 -5.88 -5.90
CA PRO A 112 -16.79 -6.96 -6.38
C PRO A 112 -15.62 -6.30 -7.07
N LYS A 113 -14.42 -6.42 -6.48
CA LYS A 113 -13.20 -5.90 -7.08
C LYS A 113 -13.29 -6.41 -8.50
N LYS A 114 -13.50 -5.54 -9.50
CA LYS A 114 -13.58 -5.96 -10.89
C LYS A 114 -12.35 -6.81 -11.10
N LYS A 115 -12.53 -8.13 -11.14
CA LYS A 115 -11.41 -9.07 -11.23
C LYS A 115 -10.63 -8.55 -12.43
N ARG A 116 -9.37 -8.15 -12.21
CA ARG A 116 -8.46 -8.00 -13.35
C ARG A 116 -8.57 -9.37 -14.03
N GLY A 117 -9.16 -9.39 -15.23
CA GLY A 117 -9.51 -10.63 -15.90
C GLY A 117 -8.30 -11.54 -15.83
N SER A 118 -8.49 -12.76 -15.31
CA SER A 118 -7.37 -13.68 -15.16
C SER A 118 -6.68 -13.81 -16.52
N ASN A 119 -5.36 -13.71 -16.55
CA ASN A 119 -4.56 -13.98 -17.75
C ASN A 119 -4.50 -15.48 -18.08
N ASN A 120 -5.53 -16.23 -17.68
CA ASN A 120 -5.61 -17.68 -17.74
C ASN A 120 -6.74 -18.14 -18.67
N LYS A 121 -7.08 -17.35 -19.69
CA LYS A 121 -8.06 -17.81 -20.68
C LYS A 121 -7.47 -18.96 -21.48
N ILE A 122 -8.31 -19.95 -21.70
CA ILE A 122 -8.02 -21.12 -22.49
C ILE A 122 -8.68 -20.95 -23.84
N CYS A 123 -7.94 -21.24 -24.90
CA CYS A 123 -8.45 -21.19 -26.25
C CYS A 123 -9.50 -22.29 -26.47
N PRO A 124 -10.70 -21.97 -27.00
CA PRO A 124 -11.73 -22.98 -27.27
C PRO A 124 -11.29 -23.99 -28.34
N GLU A 125 -10.53 -23.58 -29.36
CA GLU A 125 -10.13 -24.46 -30.46
C GLU A 125 -9.03 -25.46 -30.09
N CYS A 126 -7.97 -24.99 -29.41
CA CYS A 126 -6.79 -25.83 -29.21
C CYS A 126 -6.49 -26.15 -27.73
N GLY A 127 -7.34 -25.71 -26.80
CA GLY A 127 -7.19 -25.96 -25.36
C GLY A 127 -5.95 -25.33 -24.70
N ARG A 128 -5.16 -24.53 -25.42
CA ARG A 128 -3.94 -23.90 -24.89
C ARG A 128 -4.25 -22.58 -24.20
N LYS A 129 -3.40 -22.23 -23.23
CA LYS A 129 -3.45 -20.92 -22.57
C LYS A 129 -3.16 -19.79 -23.55
N MET A 130 -4.04 -18.80 -23.57
CA MET A 130 -3.88 -17.61 -24.40
C MET A 130 -2.85 -16.66 -23.79
N LYS A 131 -2.11 -15.95 -24.64
CA LYS A 131 -1.12 -14.95 -24.22
C LYS A 131 -1.76 -13.56 -24.25
N GLN A 132 -1.59 -12.79 -23.18
CA GLN A 132 -2.02 -11.39 -23.16
C GLN A 132 -1.12 -10.56 -24.09
N GLN A 133 -1.73 -9.79 -24.98
CA GLN A 133 -1.03 -8.84 -25.86
C GLN A 133 -1.22 -7.42 -25.34
N PHE A 134 -2.47 -7.03 -25.11
CA PHE A 134 -2.83 -5.79 -24.47
C PHE A 134 -3.73 -6.05 -23.26
N ILE A 135 -3.88 -5.06 -22.39
CA ILE A 135 -4.83 -5.15 -21.28
C ILE A 135 -6.25 -5.31 -21.88
N GLY A 136 -6.84 -6.49 -21.68
CA GLY A 136 -8.15 -6.82 -22.25
C GLY A 136 -8.13 -7.42 -23.66
N LEU A 137 -6.96 -7.79 -24.20
CA LEU A 137 -6.80 -8.54 -25.45
C LEU A 137 -5.79 -9.69 -25.27
N GLN A 138 -6.20 -10.91 -25.61
CA GLN A 138 -5.38 -12.11 -25.56
C GLN A 138 -5.40 -12.85 -26.90
N HIS A 139 -4.28 -13.45 -27.29
CA HIS A 139 -4.17 -14.25 -28.51
C HIS A 139 -3.72 -15.67 -28.20
N CYS A 140 -4.32 -16.62 -28.91
CA CYS A 140 -3.80 -17.95 -29.09
C CYS A 140 -2.95 -18.03 -30.37
N LYS A 141 -1.96 -18.94 -30.36
CA LYS A 141 -1.15 -19.22 -31.55
C LYS A 141 -1.97 -19.79 -32.72
N CYS A 142 -3.06 -20.50 -32.46
CA CYS A 142 -3.89 -21.15 -33.49
C CYS A 142 -4.81 -20.22 -34.31
N GLY A 143 -4.67 -18.89 -34.20
CA GLY A 143 -5.57 -17.95 -34.89
C GLY A 143 -6.67 -17.38 -33.99
N MET A 144 -7.00 -18.04 -32.88
CA MET A 144 -8.03 -17.54 -31.95
C MET A 144 -7.58 -16.37 -31.08
N SER A 145 -8.50 -15.46 -30.78
CA SER A 145 -8.30 -14.27 -29.95
C SER A 145 -9.45 -14.07 -28.98
N TRP A 146 -9.19 -13.35 -27.89
CA TRP A 146 -10.21 -12.96 -26.93
C TRP A 146 -10.05 -11.48 -26.59
N LYS A 147 -11.12 -10.69 -26.72
CA LYS A 147 -11.18 -9.29 -26.31
C LYS A 147 -12.26 -9.09 -25.26
N LYS A 148 -12.02 -8.19 -24.31
CA LYS A 148 -12.90 -8.00 -23.15
C LYS A 148 -14.34 -7.62 -23.49
N ASP A 149 -14.53 -6.87 -24.56
CA ASP A 149 -15.80 -6.34 -25.05
C ASP A 149 -16.42 -7.18 -26.18
N ILE A 150 -15.62 -7.94 -26.92
CA ILE A 150 -16.09 -8.74 -28.08
C ILE A 150 -16.26 -10.23 -27.73
N GLY A 151 -15.48 -10.76 -26.78
CA GLY A 151 -15.42 -12.21 -26.53
C GLY A 151 -14.37 -12.91 -27.37
N TYR A 152 -14.57 -14.19 -27.67
CA TYR A 152 -13.67 -14.98 -28.53
C TYR A 152 -13.95 -14.71 -30.00
N PHE A 153 -12.91 -14.62 -30.83
CA PHE A 153 -13.02 -14.42 -32.27
C PHE A 153 -11.78 -14.96 -32.99
N GLU A 154 -11.96 -15.39 -34.23
CA GLU A 154 -10.87 -15.81 -35.11
C GLU A 154 -10.19 -14.60 -35.74
N ARG A 155 -8.86 -14.65 -35.88
CA ARG A 155 -8.11 -13.62 -36.58
C ARG A 155 -8.15 -13.84 -38.08
N THR A 156 -8.43 -12.77 -38.80
CA THR A 156 -8.26 -12.67 -40.24
C THR A 156 -6.96 -11.90 -40.56
N GLY A 157 -6.42 -12.08 -41.77
CA GLY A 157 -5.13 -11.51 -42.18
C GLY A 157 -5.10 -9.99 -42.33
N ASP A 158 -6.27 -9.38 -42.47
CA ASP A 158 -6.52 -7.94 -42.59
C ASP A 158 -6.67 -7.22 -41.23
N MET A 159 -6.82 -7.97 -40.12
CA MET A 159 -6.93 -7.40 -38.77
C MET A 159 -5.60 -6.82 -38.26
N VAL A 160 -5.64 -5.58 -37.78
CA VAL A 160 -4.53 -4.85 -37.14
C VAL A 160 -4.91 -4.48 -35.71
N PHE A 161 -4.18 -5.03 -34.73
CA PHE A 161 -4.41 -4.75 -33.31
C PHE A 161 -3.59 -3.53 -32.85
N ALA A 162 -4.28 -2.48 -32.39
CA ALA A 162 -3.66 -1.23 -31.96
C ALA A 162 -4.13 -0.79 -30.57
N LEU A 163 -3.45 0.20 -29.99
CA LEU A 163 -3.84 0.83 -28.73
C LEU A 163 -4.30 2.27 -28.98
N GLU A 164 -5.44 2.63 -28.41
CA GLU A 164 -6.01 3.97 -28.49
C GLU A 164 -6.18 4.57 -27.10
N ARG A 165 -5.84 5.84 -26.93
CA ARG A 165 -6.07 6.59 -25.69
C ARG A 165 -7.45 7.23 -25.74
N ARG A 166 -8.34 6.80 -24.85
CA ARG A 166 -9.70 7.36 -24.72
C ARG A 166 -9.84 8.07 -23.37
N LYS A 167 -10.40 9.28 -23.36
CA LYS A 167 -10.77 9.96 -22.11
C LYS A 167 -12.08 9.38 -21.58
N THR A 168 -12.10 8.99 -20.32
CA THR A 168 -13.32 8.60 -19.58
C THR A 168 -13.41 9.48 -18.35
N GLY A 169 -14.21 10.55 -18.43
CA GLY A 169 -14.24 11.63 -17.43
C GLY A 169 -12.86 12.29 -17.30
N LYS A 170 -12.39 12.45 -16.06
CA LYS A 170 -11.07 13.06 -15.75
C LYS A 170 -9.85 12.13 -15.99
N LYS A 171 -10.06 10.90 -16.47
CA LYS A 171 -8.98 9.90 -16.63
C LYS A 171 -8.80 9.51 -18.09
N THR A 172 -7.55 9.44 -18.54
CA THR A 172 -7.18 8.86 -19.85
C THR A 172 -6.91 7.37 -19.67
N LYS A 173 -7.57 6.53 -20.46
CA LYS A 173 -7.39 5.07 -20.47
C LYS A 173 -6.85 4.62 -21.82
N GLN A 174 -6.02 3.60 -21.81
CA GLN A 174 -5.53 2.94 -23.01
C GLN A 174 -6.38 1.70 -23.29
N CYS A 175 -6.99 1.63 -24.47
CA CYS A 175 -7.92 0.57 -24.86
C CYS A 175 -7.40 -0.15 -26.12
N PRO A 176 -7.47 -1.49 -26.19
CA PRO A 176 -7.19 -2.20 -27.42
C PRO A 176 -8.30 -1.97 -28.45
N VAL A 177 -7.90 -1.72 -29.68
CA VAL A 177 -8.77 -1.50 -30.85
C VAL A 177 -8.32 -2.43 -31.96
N ILE A 178 -9.27 -2.96 -32.72
CA ILE A 178 -9.02 -3.75 -33.92
C ILE A 178 -9.34 -2.82 -35.10
N ARG A 179 -8.37 -2.64 -36.00
CA ARG A 179 -8.51 -1.96 -37.28
C ARG A 179 -8.44 -3.00 -38.39
N TYR A 180 -8.92 -2.65 -39.56
CA TYR A 180 -8.83 -3.50 -40.76
C TYR A 180 -8.04 -2.73 -41.81
N ARG A 181 -7.23 -3.45 -42.60
CA ARG A 181 -6.49 -2.88 -43.72
C ARG A 181 -7.39 -2.60 -44.90
#